data_AF-A0AAN9BZK8-F1
#
_entry.id   AF-A0AAN9BZK8-F1
#
_cell.length_a   1.000
_cell.length_b   1.000
_cell.length_c   1.000
_cell.angle_alpha   90.00
_cell.angle_beta   90.00
_cell.angle_gamma   90.00
#
_symmetry.space_group_name_H-M   'P 1'
#
loop_
_entity.id
_entity.type
_entity.pdbx_description
1 polymer ?
#
loop_
_entity_poly.entity_id
_entity_poly.type
_entity_poly.pdbx_seq_one_letter_code
_entity_poly.pdbx_strand_id
1 'polypeptide(L)'
;MFLLSAQACLLSRTTSNLITSVICILLFFFFIFTVVFGYRWHIRLVFYEICRARSARRDRERRRRQIHYEFDVFVSYAEEDLPWVQRELLPALEARWGLRLCIHQRDFVPGKHIVDNIADCVDASDRILMVLSPHFAISPWCQFELRYCQGIAMDRDDVMVLVTLQDPGSFDVTGSMMAILRTTTYIQWGEGGDVTDSFWGRLRLALDDIIPNP
;
A
#
# COMPACT_ATOMS: atom_id res chain seq x y z
N MET A 1 1.40 -62.32 -54.85
CA MET A 1 2.05 -61.00 -54.78
C MET A 1 1.44 -60.28 -53.59
N PHE A 2 2.12 -60.29 -52.43
CA PHE A 2 1.56 -59.80 -51.17
C PHE A 2 1.52 -58.27 -51.17
N LEU A 3 0.32 -57.68 -51.20
CA LEU A 3 0.09 -56.25 -50.98
C LEU A 3 0.06 -55.96 -49.47
N LEU A 4 1.22 -55.74 -48.87
CA LEU A 4 1.35 -54.83 -47.72
C LEU A 4 2.00 -53.55 -48.28
N SER A 5 1.57 -52.32 -47.99
CA SER A 5 1.84 -51.72 -46.67
C SER A 5 1.33 -50.27 -46.49
N ALA A 6 0.28 -49.82 -47.20
CA ALA A 6 -0.19 -48.43 -47.04
C ALA A 6 -0.68 -48.11 -45.61
N GLN A 7 -1.43 -49.02 -44.99
CA GLN A 7 -1.87 -48.91 -43.59
C GLN A 7 -0.71 -49.06 -42.58
N ALA A 8 0.30 -49.88 -42.88
CA ALA A 8 1.47 -50.04 -42.01
C ALA A 8 2.35 -48.76 -41.97
N CYS A 9 2.43 -48.03 -43.10
CA CYS A 9 3.15 -46.76 -43.18
C CYS A 9 2.44 -45.62 -42.42
N LEU A 10 1.09 -45.59 -42.45
CA LEU A 10 0.31 -44.64 -41.66
C LEU A 10 0.44 -44.90 -40.15
N LEU A 11 0.43 -46.16 -39.73
CA LEU A 11 0.64 -46.55 -38.33
C LEU A 11 2.01 -46.06 -37.83
N SER A 12 3.07 -46.27 -38.62
CA SER A 12 4.44 -45.79 -38.32
C SER A 12 4.52 -44.26 -38.14
N ARG A 13 3.80 -43.51 -38.97
CA ARG A 13 3.75 -42.04 -38.88
C ARG A 13 2.99 -41.56 -37.65
N THR A 14 1.86 -42.18 -37.33
CA THR A 14 1.09 -41.87 -36.11
C THR A 14 1.85 -42.23 -34.84
N THR A 15 2.54 -43.37 -34.80
CA THR A 15 3.38 -43.75 -33.65
C THR A 15 4.54 -42.79 -33.45
N SER A 16 5.17 -42.31 -34.53
CA SER A 16 6.25 -41.31 -34.45
C SER A 16 5.76 -39.97 -33.89
N ASN A 17 4.59 -39.50 -34.33
CA ASN A 17 3.99 -38.27 -33.80
C ASN A 17 3.63 -38.39 -32.32
N LEU A 18 3.04 -39.52 -31.91
CA LEU A 18 2.71 -39.78 -30.50
C LEU A 18 3.98 -39.82 -29.63
N ILE A 19 5.02 -40.54 -30.06
CA ILE A 19 6.30 -40.62 -29.33
C ILE A 19 6.92 -39.22 -29.19
N THR A 20 6.93 -38.43 -30.26
CA THR A 20 7.49 -37.06 -30.23
C THR A 20 6.70 -36.18 -29.27
N SER A 21 5.37 -36.24 -29.30
CA SER A 21 4.52 -35.48 -28.37
C SER A 21 4.76 -35.86 -26.91
N VAL A 22 4.91 -37.15 -26.61
CA VAL A 22 5.19 -37.64 -25.25
C VAL A 22 6.57 -37.17 -24.79
N ILE A 23 7.58 -37.23 -25.65
CA ILE A 23 8.93 -36.72 -25.33
C ILE A 23 8.89 -35.22 -25.05
N CYS A 24 8.20 -34.43 -25.88
CA CYS A 24 8.03 -33.00 -25.64
C CYS A 24 7.36 -32.70 -24.30
N ILE A 25 6.32 -33.46 -23.95
CA ILE A 25 5.63 -33.33 -22.65
C ILE A 25 6.58 -33.67 -21.50
N LEU A 26 7.33 -34.76 -21.58
CA LEU A 26 8.29 -35.15 -20.54
C LEU A 26 9.40 -34.11 -20.35
N LEU A 27 9.95 -33.58 -21.45
CA LEU A 27 10.96 -32.52 -21.40
C LEU A 27 10.40 -31.23 -20.79
N PHE A 28 9.15 -30.88 -21.11
CA PHE A 28 8.47 -29.74 -20.51
C PHE A 28 8.32 -29.89 -18.99
N PHE A 29 7.89 -31.05 -18.51
CA PHE A 29 7.79 -31.31 -17.07
C PHE A 29 9.15 -31.33 -16.38
N PHE A 30 10.18 -31.89 -17.00
CA PHE A 30 11.55 -31.89 -16.46
C PHE A 30 12.12 -30.46 -16.36
N PHE A 31 11.85 -29.62 -17.36
CA PHE A 31 12.20 -28.21 -17.33
C PHE A 31 11.49 -27.47 -16.18
N ILE A 32 10.17 -27.64 -16.05
CA ILE A 32 9.41 -27.07 -14.91
C ILE A 32 9.99 -27.55 -13.58
N PHE A 33 10.26 -28.86 -13.43
CA PHE A 33 10.82 -29.41 -12.20
C PHE A 33 12.17 -28.78 -11.86
N THR A 34 13.07 -28.66 -12.84
CA THR A 34 14.39 -28.04 -12.65
C THR A 34 14.27 -26.57 -12.25
N VAL A 35 13.38 -25.82 -12.91
CA VAL A 35 13.06 -24.43 -12.55
C VAL A 35 12.51 -24.35 -11.13
N VAL A 36 11.47 -25.11 -10.79
CA VAL A 36 10.85 -25.09 -9.45
C VAL A 36 11.84 -25.49 -8.36
N PHE A 37 12.68 -26.51 -8.58
CA PHE A 37 13.69 -26.93 -7.62
C PHE A 37 14.84 -25.92 -7.48
N GLY A 38 15.28 -25.33 -8.60
CA GLY A 38 16.29 -24.27 -8.59
C GLY A 38 15.81 -23.02 -7.86
N TYR A 39 14.57 -22.62 -8.11
CA TYR A 39 13.94 -21.44 -7.49
C TYR A 39 13.16 -21.75 -6.21
N ARG A 40 13.24 -22.95 -5.63
CA ARG A 40 12.40 -23.36 -4.49
C ARG A 40 12.46 -22.38 -3.32
N TRP A 41 13.64 -21.80 -3.08
CA TRP A 41 13.87 -20.85 -1.99
C TRP A 41 13.24 -19.48 -2.31
N HIS A 42 13.35 -19.01 -3.55
CA HIS A 42 12.68 -17.80 -4.00
C HIS A 42 11.16 -17.96 -3.98
N ILE A 43 10.63 -19.08 -4.48
CA ILE A 43 9.19 -19.38 -4.45
C ILE A 43 8.70 -19.43 -3.00
N ARG A 44 9.43 -20.11 -2.10
CA ARG A 44 9.08 -20.17 -0.68
C ARG A 44 9.10 -18.80 -0.02
N LEU A 45 10.08 -17.95 -0.34
CA LEU A 45 10.17 -16.61 0.21
C LEU A 45 9.04 -15.72 -0.29
N VAL A 46 8.77 -15.71 -1.60
CA VAL A 46 7.62 -14.98 -2.17
C VAL A 46 6.30 -15.48 -1.59
N PHE A 47 6.13 -16.80 -1.47
CA PHE A 47 4.94 -17.37 -0.86
C PHE A 47 4.81 -16.99 0.61
N TYR A 48 5.90 -17.03 1.38
CA TYR A 48 5.92 -16.59 2.77
C TYR A 48 5.51 -15.12 2.89
N GLU A 49 6.05 -14.24 2.03
CA GLU A 49 5.69 -12.82 2.02
C GLU A 49 4.23 -12.59 1.66
N ILE A 50 3.70 -13.27 0.65
CA ILE A 50 2.28 -13.19 0.27
C ILE A 50 1.38 -13.72 1.40
N CYS A 51 1.74 -14.85 2.00
CA CYS A 51 0.99 -15.41 3.13
C CYS A 51 1.04 -14.51 4.36
N ARG A 52 2.20 -13.94 4.66
CA ARG A 52 2.40 -12.96 5.75
C ARG A 52 1.53 -11.72 5.52
N ALA A 53 1.59 -11.13 4.33
CA ALA A 53 0.76 -9.98 3.95
C ALA A 53 -0.74 -10.31 4.05
N ARG A 54 -1.17 -11.49 3.59
CA ARG A 54 -2.57 -11.95 3.71
C ARG A 54 -3.00 -12.24 5.15
N SER A 55 -2.07 -12.69 6.00
CA SER A 55 -2.36 -12.90 7.43
C SER A 55 -2.49 -11.56 8.13
N ALA A 56 -1.53 -10.65 7.94
CA ALA A 56 -1.56 -9.30 8.51
C ALA A 56 -2.84 -8.56 8.12
N ARG A 57 -3.25 -8.62 6.84
CA ARG A 57 -4.53 -8.04 6.39
C ARG A 57 -5.73 -8.64 7.11
N ARG A 58 -5.78 -9.98 7.29
CA ARG A 58 -6.85 -10.64 8.02
C ARG A 58 -6.88 -10.28 9.51
N ASP A 59 -5.72 -10.16 10.15
CA ASP A 59 -5.62 -9.77 11.55
C ASP A 59 -6.04 -8.32 11.76
N ARG A 60 -5.68 -7.42 10.85
CA ARG A 60 -6.17 -6.03 10.82
C ARG A 60 -7.68 -5.96 10.64
N GLU A 61 -8.24 -6.69 9.67
CA GLU A 61 -9.69 -6.76 9.47
C GLU A 61 -10.42 -7.29 10.72
N ARG A 62 -9.84 -8.26 11.43
CA ARG A 62 -10.37 -8.76 12.71
C ARG A 62 -10.31 -7.68 13.80
N ARG A 63 -9.18 -7.00 13.95
CA ARG A 63 -9.03 -5.90 14.91
C ARG A 63 -10.05 -4.80 14.64
N ARG A 64 -10.23 -4.41 13.38
CA ARG A 64 -11.22 -3.41 12.95
C ARG A 64 -12.67 -3.82 13.25
N ARG A 65 -13.00 -5.11 13.24
CA ARG A 65 -14.33 -5.59 13.65
C ARG A 65 -14.53 -5.57 15.17
N GLN A 66 -13.45 -5.57 15.95
CA GLN A 66 -13.49 -5.57 17.41
C GLN A 66 -13.42 -4.15 17.99
N ILE A 67 -12.66 -3.26 17.34
CA ILE A 67 -12.45 -1.88 17.76
C ILE A 67 -13.37 -0.97 16.96
N HIS A 68 -14.17 -0.17 17.66
CA HIS A 68 -14.94 0.89 17.04
C HIS A 68 -14.12 2.18 17.05
N TYR A 69 -13.51 2.50 15.92
CA TYR A 69 -12.81 3.77 15.75
C TYR A 69 -13.80 4.93 15.55
N GLU A 70 -13.56 6.05 16.23
CA GLU A 70 -14.35 7.27 16.08
C GLU A 70 -14.08 7.96 14.74
N PHE A 71 -12.83 7.85 14.26
CA PHE A 71 -12.38 8.37 13.00
C PHE A 71 -11.80 7.26 12.12
N ASP A 72 -11.91 7.41 10.82
CA ASP A 72 -11.32 6.47 9.87
C ASP A 72 -9.86 6.83 9.58
N VAL A 73 -9.53 8.14 9.58
CA VAL A 73 -8.17 8.64 9.33
C VAL A 73 -7.84 9.84 10.22
N PHE A 74 -6.70 9.80 10.89
CA PHE A 74 -6.07 10.98 11.49
C PHE A 74 -5.18 11.66 10.45
N VAL A 75 -5.34 12.98 10.26
CA VAL A 75 -4.54 13.76 9.29
C VAL A 75 -3.61 14.73 10.01
N SER A 76 -2.30 14.54 9.80
CA SER A 76 -1.25 15.45 10.28
C SER A 76 -0.70 16.27 9.10
N TYR A 77 -0.64 17.58 9.25
CA TYR A 77 -0.22 18.54 8.23
C TYR A 77 0.39 19.79 8.91
N ALA A 78 1.15 20.58 8.16
CA ALA A 78 1.63 21.87 8.67
C ALA A 78 0.51 22.92 8.57
N GLU A 79 0.40 23.83 9.54
CA GLU A 79 -0.66 24.84 9.57
C GLU A 79 -0.74 25.67 8.29
N GLU A 80 0.41 25.92 7.67
CA GLU A 80 0.55 26.66 6.41
C GLU A 80 -0.08 25.93 5.21
N ASP A 81 -0.20 24.61 5.27
CA ASP A 81 -0.78 23.78 4.21
C ASP A 81 -2.30 23.60 4.37
N LEU A 82 -2.90 24.19 5.42
CA LEU A 82 -4.33 24.17 5.65
C LEU A 82 -5.16 24.53 4.41
N PRO A 83 -4.82 25.56 3.60
CA PRO A 83 -5.63 25.92 2.44
C PRO A 83 -5.76 24.78 1.43
N TRP A 84 -4.70 23.99 1.23
CA TRP A 84 -4.74 22.82 0.36
C TRP A 84 -5.56 21.69 1.00
N VAL A 85 -5.36 21.43 2.30
CA VAL A 85 -6.12 20.40 3.03
C VAL A 85 -7.63 20.68 2.96
N GLN A 86 -8.05 21.91 3.21
CA GLN A 86 -9.47 22.29 3.18
C GLN A 86 -10.08 22.28 1.78
N ARG A 87 -9.30 22.65 0.74
CA ARG A 87 -9.82 22.75 -0.63
C ARG A 87 -9.80 21.44 -1.40
N GLU A 88 -8.76 20.63 -1.20
CA GLU A 88 -8.52 19.42 -1.99
C GLU A 88 -8.80 18.16 -1.18
N LEU A 89 -8.16 18.03 -0.01
CA LEU A 89 -8.17 16.78 0.75
C LEU A 89 -9.52 16.51 1.43
N LEU A 90 -10.01 17.45 2.24
CA LEU A 90 -11.26 17.24 3.01
C LEU A 90 -12.46 16.95 2.10
N PRO A 91 -12.72 17.68 1.00
CA PRO A 91 -13.84 17.38 0.11
C PRO A 91 -13.72 16.01 -0.56
N ALA A 92 -12.50 15.59 -0.90
CA ALA A 92 -12.27 14.29 -1.51
C ALA A 92 -12.47 13.12 -0.54
N LEU A 93 -12.06 13.26 0.72
CA LEU A 93 -12.10 12.19 1.71
C LEU A 93 -13.45 12.14 2.45
N GLU A 94 -13.94 13.28 2.96
CA GLU A 94 -15.20 13.34 3.71
C GLU A 94 -16.41 13.29 2.76
N ALA A 95 -16.49 14.18 1.77
CA ALA A 95 -17.69 14.31 0.96
C ALA A 95 -17.79 13.25 -0.16
N ARG A 96 -16.68 12.92 -0.82
CA ARG A 96 -16.68 11.96 -1.94
C ARG A 96 -16.50 10.51 -1.49
N TRP A 97 -15.71 10.25 -0.45
CA TRP A 97 -15.44 8.88 0.04
C TRP A 97 -16.15 8.53 1.35
N GLY A 98 -16.78 9.51 2.02
CA GLY A 98 -17.57 9.25 3.23
C GLY A 98 -16.72 8.87 4.46
N LEU A 99 -15.43 9.23 4.46
CA LEU A 99 -14.52 8.95 5.57
C LEU A 99 -14.68 10.00 6.68
N ARG A 100 -14.60 9.57 7.93
CA ARG A 100 -14.52 10.45 9.11
C ARG A 100 -13.06 10.78 9.40
N LEU A 101 -12.71 12.06 9.42
CA LEU A 101 -11.32 12.49 9.64
C LEU A 101 -11.16 13.12 11.03
N CYS A 102 -10.09 12.79 11.76
CA CYS A 102 -9.59 13.64 12.84
C CYS A 102 -8.59 14.64 12.27
N ILE A 103 -8.85 15.93 12.47
CA ILE A 103 -7.95 17.04 12.15
C ILE A 103 -7.68 17.91 13.39
N HIS A 104 -6.42 18.29 13.56
CA HIS A 104 -5.99 19.00 14.77
C HIS A 104 -6.69 20.35 15.00
N GLN A 105 -7.20 21.02 13.96
CA GLN A 105 -7.90 22.30 14.11
C GLN A 105 -9.34 22.20 14.60
N ARG A 106 -9.99 21.03 14.41
CA ARG A 106 -11.40 20.82 14.75
C ARG A 106 -11.56 19.97 16.00
N ASP A 107 -10.75 18.92 16.11
CA ASP A 107 -11.03 17.81 17.02
C ASP A 107 -10.14 17.82 18.27
N PHE A 108 -9.11 18.69 18.32
CA PHE A 108 -8.27 18.81 19.51
C PHE A 108 -9.00 19.52 20.65
N VAL A 109 -8.87 18.96 21.84
CA VAL A 109 -9.48 19.51 23.05
C VAL A 109 -8.63 20.70 23.55
N PRO A 110 -9.20 21.92 23.62
CA PRO A 110 -8.48 23.08 24.15
C PRO A 110 -8.10 22.86 25.62
N GLY A 111 -6.86 23.24 25.99
CA GLY A 111 -6.35 23.11 27.35
C GLY A 111 -5.75 21.73 27.69
N LYS A 112 -5.84 20.75 26.79
CA LYS A 112 -5.09 19.49 26.87
C LYS A 112 -3.71 19.63 26.21
N HIS A 113 -2.72 18.87 26.68
CA HIS A 113 -1.41 18.86 26.05
C HIS A 113 -1.52 18.36 24.60
N ILE A 114 -0.83 19.04 23.70
CA ILE A 114 -0.89 18.75 22.27
C ILE A 114 -0.40 17.33 21.93
N VAL A 115 0.56 16.80 22.71
CA VAL A 115 1.01 15.40 22.60
C VAL A 115 -0.13 14.43 22.92
N ASP A 116 -0.90 14.70 23.97
CA ASP A 116 -2.01 13.84 24.38
C ASP A 116 -3.18 13.94 23.40
N ASN A 117 -3.41 15.12 22.80
CA ASN A 117 -4.40 15.27 21.72
C ASN A 117 -4.04 14.43 20.48
N ILE A 118 -2.75 14.40 20.09
CA ILE A 118 -2.30 13.53 19.01
C ILE A 118 -2.49 12.06 19.39
N ALA A 119 -2.05 11.67 20.60
CA ALA A 119 -2.17 10.30 21.07
C ALA A 119 -3.63 9.82 21.01
N ASP A 120 -4.55 10.62 21.53
CA ASP A 120 -5.98 10.34 21.47
C ASP A 120 -6.49 10.21 20.04
N CYS A 121 -6.13 11.12 19.13
CA CYS A 121 -6.59 11.05 17.74
C CYS A 121 -5.99 9.87 16.98
N VAL A 122 -4.74 9.51 17.25
CA VAL A 122 -4.11 8.30 16.70
C VAL A 122 -4.80 7.05 17.24
N ASP A 123 -5.11 6.99 18.53
CA ASP A 123 -5.81 5.87 19.15
C ASP A 123 -7.26 5.73 18.68
N ALA A 124 -7.91 6.86 18.39
CA ALA A 124 -9.29 6.93 17.91
C ALA A 124 -9.43 6.74 16.39
N SER A 125 -8.31 6.61 15.64
CA SER A 125 -8.30 6.48 14.19
C SER A 125 -7.77 5.14 13.70
N ASP A 126 -8.34 4.62 12.59
CA ASP A 126 -7.87 3.37 11.97
C ASP A 126 -6.59 3.59 11.12
N ARG A 127 -6.43 4.76 10.51
CA ARG A 127 -5.29 5.11 9.65
C ARG A 127 -4.65 6.43 10.05
N ILE A 128 -3.36 6.57 9.76
CA ILE A 128 -2.64 7.84 9.88
C ILE A 128 -2.28 8.34 8.49
N LEU A 129 -2.63 9.57 8.15
CA LEU A 129 -2.27 10.23 6.90
C LEU A 129 -1.40 11.45 7.21
N MET A 130 -0.18 11.46 6.68
CA MET A 130 0.74 12.59 6.85
C MET A 130 0.90 13.37 5.56
N VAL A 131 0.66 14.67 5.62
CA VAL A 131 0.85 15.62 4.52
C VAL A 131 2.19 16.33 4.72
N LEU A 132 3.18 15.89 3.96
CA LEU A 132 4.56 16.38 4.01
C LEU A 132 4.76 17.52 3.01
N SER A 133 5.40 18.59 3.47
CA SER A 133 5.68 19.80 2.71
C SER A 133 6.97 20.47 3.23
N PRO A 134 7.47 21.51 2.57
CA PRO A 134 8.55 22.33 3.12
C PRO A 134 8.20 22.95 4.48
N HIS A 135 6.96 23.40 4.68
CA HIS A 135 6.49 23.96 5.95
C HIS A 135 6.51 22.90 7.06
N PHE A 136 6.11 21.66 6.71
CA PHE A 136 6.18 20.52 7.61
C PHE A 136 7.61 20.23 8.06
N ALA A 137 8.61 20.35 7.18
CA ALA A 137 10.01 20.11 7.52
C ALA A 137 10.58 21.17 8.48
N ILE A 138 10.09 22.41 8.40
CA ILE A 138 10.56 23.54 9.22
C ILE A 138 9.92 23.50 10.62
N SER A 139 8.66 23.09 10.72
CA SER A 139 7.92 23.07 11.99
C SER A 139 8.46 22.00 12.97
N PRO A 140 8.99 22.39 14.15
CA PRO A 140 9.43 21.44 15.16
C PRO A 140 8.30 20.54 15.65
N TRP A 141 7.08 21.08 15.66
CA TRP A 141 5.90 20.35 16.06
C TRP A 141 5.60 19.22 15.06
N CYS A 142 5.56 19.53 13.76
CA CYS A 142 5.34 18.53 12.71
C CYS A 142 6.41 17.43 12.72
N GLN A 143 7.68 17.77 12.99
CA GLN A 143 8.73 16.76 13.16
C GLN A 143 8.49 15.85 14.38
N PHE A 144 7.94 16.39 15.47
CA PHE A 144 7.54 15.59 16.62
C PHE A 144 6.39 14.65 16.27
N GLU A 145 5.32 15.16 15.64
CA GLU A 145 4.16 14.36 15.23
C GLU A 145 4.59 13.19 14.33
N LEU A 146 5.47 13.48 13.36
CA LEU A 146 6.05 12.50 12.44
C LEU A 146 6.77 11.37 13.17
N ARG A 147 7.65 11.69 14.12
CA ARG A 147 8.37 10.68 14.92
C ARG A 147 7.44 9.88 15.81
N TYR A 148 6.47 10.55 16.43
CA TYR A 148 5.50 9.91 17.32
C TYR A 148 4.64 8.91 16.54
N CYS A 149 4.02 9.35 15.44
CA CYS A 149 3.18 8.49 14.60
C CYS A 149 3.98 7.39 13.94
N GLN A 150 5.23 7.64 13.52
CA GLN A 150 6.10 6.57 13.02
C GLN A 150 6.33 5.50 14.09
N GLY A 151 6.60 5.90 15.33
CA GLY A 151 6.75 4.98 16.46
C GLY A 151 5.51 4.13 16.69
N ILE A 152 4.33 4.76 16.71
CA ILE A 152 3.05 4.06 16.89
C ILE A 152 2.76 3.12 15.71
N ALA A 153 2.95 3.58 14.47
CA ALA A 153 2.73 2.77 13.28
C ALA A 153 3.62 1.52 13.26
N MET A 154 4.88 1.65 13.69
CA MET A 154 5.80 0.51 13.80
C MET A 154 5.45 -0.44 14.96
N ASP A 155 5.03 0.09 16.11
CA ASP A 155 4.71 -0.70 17.29
C ASP A 155 3.39 -1.48 17.14
N ARG A 156 2.39 -0.85 16.51
CA ARG A 156 1.06 -1.42 16.31
C ARG A 156 0.86 -2.13 14.98
N ASP A 157 1.83 -2.03 14.07
CA ASP A 157 1.69 -2.41 12.66
C ASP A 157 0.50 -1.71 11.97
N ASP A 158 0.25 -0.46 12.38
CA ASP A 158 -0.80 0.40 11.82
C ASP A 158 -0.36 0.98 10.47
N VAL A 159 -1.33 1.28 9.61
CA VAL A 159 -1.04 1.79 8.26
C VAL A 159 -0.89 3.30 8.31
N MET A 160 0.33 3.76 8.03
CA MET A 160 0.67 5.16 7.83
C MET A 160 0.81 5.45 6.33
N VAL A 161 -0.01 6.37 5.83
CA VAL A 161 0.02 6.84 4.45
C VAL A 161 0.73 8.19 4.39
N LEU A 162 1.72 8.30 3.51
CA LEU A 162 2.49 9.54 3.32
C LEU A 162 2.08 10.21 2.02
N VAL A 163 1.72 11.48 2.09
CA VAL A 163 1.45 12.36 0.96
C VAL A 163 2.50 13.47 0.94
N THR A 164 3.06 13.78 -0.22
CA THR A 164 4.04 14.87 -0.37
C THR A 164 3.47 15.94 -1.30
N LEU A 165 3.34 17.19 -0.81
CA LEU A 165 2.80 18.31 -1.61
C LEU A 165 3.79 18.85 -2.65
N GLN A 166 5.09 18.65 -2.40
CA GLN A 166 6.18 19.02 -3.28
C GLN A 166 7.16 17.84 -3.37
N ASP A 167 8.04 17.88 -4.36
CA ASP A 167 9.11 16.89 -4.48
C ASP A 167 10.02 16.97 -3.24
N PRO A 168 10.22 15.88 -2.48
CA PRO A 168 11.13 15.89 -1.35
C PRO A 168 12.57 16.25 -1.71
N GLY A 169 12.97 16.13 -2.99
CA GLY A 169 14.26 16.61 -3.47
C GLY A 169 14.36 18.13 -3.62
N SER A 170 13.24 18.87 -3.57
CA SER A 170 13.20 20.30 -3.87
C SER A 170 13.30 21.22 -2.64
N PHE A 171 13.39 20.68 -1.43
CA PHE A 171 13.50 21.46 -0.19
C PHE A 171 14.35 20.75 0.86
N ASP A 172 14.81 21.50 1.86
CA ASP A 172 15.62 20.95 2.96
C ASP A 172 14.76 20.07 3.85
N VAL A 173 14.92 18.76 3.68
CA VAL A 173 14.25 17.74 4.47
C VAL A 173 15.03 17.47 5.75
N THR A 174 14.36 17.47 6.90
CA THR A 174 15.01 17.07 8.16
C THR A 174 15.44 15.61 8.10
N GLY A 175 16.50 15.23 8.83
CA GLY A 175 16.99 13.84 8.86
C GLY A 175 15.93 12.78 9.16
N SER A 176 14.97 13.07 10.05
CA SER A 176 13.86 12.16 10.37
C SER A 176 12.88 11.99 9.21
N MET A 177 12.52 13.07 8.53
CA MET A 177 11.64 13.02 7.36
C MET A 177 12.32 12.32 6.19
N MET A 178 13.62 12.56 5.99
CA MET A 178 14.40 11.86 4.96
C MET A 178 14.48 10.36 5.23
N ALA A 179 14.64 9.96 6.49
CA ALA A 179 14.66 8.55 6.89
C ALA A 179 13.32 7.86 6.56
N ILE A 180 12.20 8.51 6.87
CA ILE A 180 10.86 7.99 6.58
C ILE A 180 10.61 7.91 5.07
N LEU A 181 10.92 8.97 4.31
CA LEU A 181 10.73 9.01 2.86
C LEU A 181 11.57 7.97 2.11
N ARG A 182 12.73 7.57 2.66
CA ARG A 182 13.57 6.50 2.08
C ARG A 182 13.09 5.09 2.41
N THR A 183 12.33 4.93 3.48
CA THR A 183 11.92 3.62 4.00
C THR A 183 10.45 3.31 3.74
N THR A 184 9.65 4.32 3.42
CA THR A 184 8.20 4.23 3.24
C THR A 184 7.79 4.82 1.90
N THR A 185 6.89 4.14 1.19
CA THR A 185 6.33 4.64 -0.07
C THR A 185 5.42 5.85 0.18
N TYR A 186 5.57 6.90 -0.61
CA TYR A 186 4.76 8.12 -0.53
C TYR A 186 3.98 8.36 -1.83
N ILE A 187 2.93 9.17 -1.72
CA ILE A 187 2.07 9.59 -2.84
C ILE A 187 2.31 11.08 -3.07
N GLN A 188 2.87 11.42 -4.23
CA GLN A 188 3.18 12.80 -4.57
C GLN A 188 1.98 13.51 -5.18
N TRP A 189 1.65 14.69 -4.65
CA TRP A 189 0.70 15.61 -5.25
C TRP A 189 1.29 16.22 -6.53
N GLY A 190 0.45 16.33 -7.56
CA GLY A 190 0.81 17.02 -8.79
C GLY A 190 -0.40 17.68 -9.42
N GLU A 191 -0.18 18.88 -9.94
CA GLU A 191 -1.19 19.67 -10.63
C GLU A 191 -1.24 19.30 -12.11
N GLY A 192 -2.44 18.99 -12.60
CA GLY A 192 -2.70 18.65 -14.01
C GLY A 192 -3.52 17.36 -14.11
N GLY A 193 -4.58 17.38 -14.93
CA GLY A 193 -5.66 16.36 -14.96
C GLY A 193 -5.19 14.93 -14.69
N ASP A 194 -4.39 14.35 -15.58
CA ASP A 194 -3.92 12.97 -15.46
C ASP A 194 -3.07 12.69 -14.20
N VAL A 195 -2.27 13.68 -13.76
CA VAL A 195 -1.39 13.54 -12.59
C VAL A 195 -2.21 13.60 -11.30
N THR A 196 -3.18 14.51 -11.24
CA THR A 196 -4.12 14.66 -10.13
C THR A 196 -5.00 13.41 -10.01
N ASP A 197 -5.49 12.85 -11.12
CA ASP A 197 -6.26 11.61 -11.12
C ASP A 197 -5.42 10.40 -10.65
N SER A 198 -4.15 10.33 -11.06
CA SER A 198 -3.20 9.32 -10.58
C SER A 198 -2.96 9.43 -9.08
N PHE A 199 -2.83 10.65 -8.54
CA PHE A 199 -2.72 10.90 -7.11
C PHE A 199 -3.94 10.34 -6.37
N TRP A 200 -5.15 10.71 -6.78
CA TRP A 200 -6.39 10.24 -6.14
C TRP A 200 -6.59 8.74 -6.27
N GLY A 201 -6.23 8.15 -7.41
CA GLY A 201 -6.27 6.70 -7.62
C GLY A 201 -5.35 5.96 -6.65
N ARG A 202 -4.12 6.43 -6.46
CA ARG A 202 -3.16 5.85 -5.50
C ARG A 202 -3.62 6.05 -4.06
N LEU A 203 -4.14 7.22 -3.72
CA LEU A 203 -4.64 7.50 -2.37
C LEU A 203 -5.86 6.64 -2.06
N ARG A 204 -6.75 6.44 -3.04
CA ARG A 204 -7.88 5.52 -2.92
C ARG A 204 -7.41 4.08 -2.69
N LEU A 205 -6.41 3.61 -3.43
CA LEU A 205 -5.84 2.27 -3.22
C LEU A 205 -5.22 2.09 -1.82
N ALA A 206 -4.61 3.15 -1.28
CA ALA A 206 -4.03 3.13 0.06
C ALA A 206 -5.09 3.09 1.18
N LEU A 207 -6.31 3.59 0.90
CA LEU A 207 -7.42 3.68 1.86
C LEU A 207 -8.60 2.75 1.49
N ASP A 208 -8.43 1.86 0.50
CA ASP A 208 -9.52 1.07 -0.09
C ASP A 208 -10.23 0.16 0.92
N ASP A 209 -9.50 -0.29 1.94
CA ASP A 209 -10.04 -1.16 2.98
C ASP A 209 -10.91 -0.43 4.00
N ILE A 210 -10.78 0.89 4.14
CA ILE A 210 -11.58 1.71 5.05
C ILE A 210 -12.74 2.42 4.38
N ILE A 211 -12.66 2.65 3.06
CA ILE A 211 -13.73 3.32 2.30
C ILE A 211 -15.01 2.48 2.34
N PRO A 212 -16.15 3.05 2.76
CA PRO A 212 -17.42 2.34 2.75
C PRO A 212 -17.79 1.94 1.32
N ASN A 213 -18.08 0.65 1.13
CA ASN A 213 -18.62 0.16 -0.14
C ASN A 213 -20.04 0.72 -0.33
N PRO A 214 -20.36 1.27 -1.52
CA PRO A 214 -21.70 1.76 -1.83
C PRO A 214 -22.75 0.65 -1.84
#